data_AF-A0A0F5PGN7-F1
#
_entry.id   AF-A0A0F5PGN7-F1
#
_cell.length_a   1.000
_cell.length_b   1.000
_cell.length_c   1.000
_cell.angle_alpha   90.00
_cell.angle_beta   90.00
_cell.angle_gamma   90.00
#
_symmetry.space_group_name_H-M   'P 1'
#
loop_
_entity.id
_entity.type
_entity.pdbx_description
1 polymer ?
#
loop_
_entity_poly.entity_id
_entity_poly.type
_entity_poly.pdbx_seq_one_letter_code
_entity_poly.pdbx_strand_id
1 'polypeptide(L)'
;MRLAACAMIALSVAGAATAATLDPLGDPAQFQRDIEEINRKPLPDGEALARAVGAAVTADARQRGRCVPAKLVIGALSPVTLDGMVTATIASGQIENGWVTSVKLEDCPPAAPIRILLFRMADGVTLQGIFSGQGESLAWPTLAREGLRATVGHAVDKLRRADPKCAPKDMTATDVKVVDRSADLGPDVYGIRLKGSWRELWTFEPCGHRITVPIAFRTNGAGGAYWDIDGGGIVYLP
;
A
#
# COMPACT_ATOMS: atom_id res chain seq x y z
N MET A 1 -60.43 30.95 28.08
CA MET A 1 -60.60 29.85 27.11
C MET A 1 -59.32 29.72 26.30
N ARG A 2 -58.67 28.56 26.36
CA ARG A 2 -57.32 28.30 25.82
C ARG A 2 -57.40 28.00 24.32
N LEU A 3 -56.61 28.71 23.50
CA LEU A 3 -56.34 28.36 22.11
C LEU A 3 -55.37 27.18 22.05
N ALA A 4 -55.76 26.10 21.35
CA ALA A 4 -54.90 24.97 21.04
C ALA A 4 -54.19 25.22 19.71
N ALA A 5 -52.87 25.31 19.73
CA ALA A 5 -52.03 25.37 18.53
C ALA A 5 -51.66 23.95 18.10
N CYS A 6 -52.16 23.52 16.94
CA CYS A 6 -51.71 22.32 16.24
C CYS A 6 -50.32 22.59 15.63
N ALA A 7 -49.28 22.00 16.21
CA ALA A 7 -47.96 21.92 15.59
C ALA A 7 -47.91 20.70 14.66
N MET A 8 -47.89 20.93 13.34
CA MET A 8 -47.57 19.89 12.36
C MET A 8 -46.06 19.63 12.40
N ILE A 9 -45.68 18.45 12.87
CA ILE A 9 -44.32 17.93 12.75
C ILE A 9 -44.18 17.37 11.33
N ALA A 10 -43.48 18.10 10.46
CA ALA A 10 -43.06 17.57 9.17
C ALA A 10 -41.88 16.61 9.40
N LEU A 11 -42.12 15.30 9.26
CA LEU A 11 -41.07 14.31 9.16
C LEU A 11 -40.37 14.48 7.81
N SER A 12 -39.18 15.10 7.81
CA SER A 12 -38.25 15.03 6.70
C SER A 12 -37.68 13.61 6.63
N VAL A 13 -38.16 12.84 5.66
CA VAL A 13 -37.55 11.56 5.27
C VAL A 13 -36.22 11.89 4.58
N ALA A 14 -35.14 11.98 5.35
CA ALA A 14 -33.80 12.01 4.79
C ALA A 14 -33.55 10.65 4.13
N GLY A 15 -33.74 10.58 2.81
CA GLY A 15 -33.33 9.44 2.03
C GLY A 15 -31.84 9.25 2.24
N ALA A 16 -31.45 8.16 2.90
CA ALA A 16 -30.08 7.69 2.86
C ALA A 16 -29.77 7.42 1.40
N ALA A 17 -29.06 8.33 0.76
CA ALA A 17 -28.46 8.08 -0.53
C ALA A 17 -27.49 6.92 -0.31
N THR A 18 -27.92 5.71 -0.63
CA THR A 18 -27.04 4.57 -0.81
C THR A 18 -26.08 4.99 -1.90
N ALA A 19 -24.86 5.39 -1.52
CA ALA A 19 -23.79 5.65 -2.47
C ALA A 19 -23.75 4.45 -3.42
N ALA A 20 -23.84 4.72 -4.72
CA ALA A 20 -23.76 3.66 -5.72
C ALA A 20 -22.45 2.90 -5.45
N THR A 21 -22.54 1.58 -5.32
CA THR A 21 -21.37 0.72 -5.17
C THR A 21 -20.50 0.91 -6.40
N LEU A 22 -19.22 1.21 -6.20
CA LEU A 22 -18.25 1.35 -7.29
C LEU A 22 -18.33 0.14 -8.22
N ASP A 23 -18.55 0.36 -9.52
CA ASP A 23 -18.64 -0.70 -10.54
C ASP A 23 -17.46 -0.63 -11.51
N PRO A 24 -16.40 -1.45 -11.30
CA PRO A 24 -15.22 -1.45 -12.17
C PRO A 24 -15.47 -2.00 -13.58
N LEU A 25 -16.61 -2.67 -13.82
CA LEU A 25 -16.98 -3.26 -15.11
C LEU A 25 -18.07 -2.47 -15.85
N GLY A 26 -18.58 -1.40 -15.23
CA GLY A 26 -19.61 -0.53 -15.76
C GLY A 26 -19.10 0.51 -16.75
N ASP A 27 -19.81 1.64 -16.84
CA ASP A 27 -19.41 2.78 -17.68
C ASP A 27 -18.06 3.37 -17.23
N PRO A 28 -17.02 3.40 -18.09
CA PRO A 28 -15.71 3.96 -17.72
C PRO A 28 -15.77 5.42 -17.27
N ALA A 29 -16.66 6.23 -17.84
CA ALA A 29 -16.78 7.64 -17.45
C ALA A 29 -17.41 7.78 -16.06
N GLN A 30 -18.36 6.92 -15.70
CA GLN A 30 -18.91 6.85 -14.35
C GLN A 30 -17.86 6.36 -13.36
N PHE A 31 -17.15 5.28 -13.67
CA PHE A 31 -16.09 4.76 -12.81
C PHE A 31 -15.03 5.82 -12.48
N GLN A 32 -14.60 6.61 -13.47
CA GLN A 32 -13.66 7.71 -13.23
C GLN A 32 -14.24 8.76 -12.26
N ARG A 33 -15.50 9.16 -12.43
CA ARG A 33 -16.16 10.13 -11.53
C ARG A 33 -16.23 9.60 -10.11
N ASP A 34 -16.58 8.32 -9.93
CA ASP A 34 -16.69 7.68 -8.63
C ASP A 34 -15.33 7.64 -7.92
N ILE A 35 -14.26 7.27 -8.65
CA ILE A 35 -12.89 7.29 -8.12
C ILE A 35 -12.48 8.71 -7.72
N GLU A 36 -12.75 9.72 -8.55
CA GLU A 36 -12.45 11.11 -8.20
C GLU A 36 -13.22 11.56 -6.96
N GLU A 37 -14.49 11.21 -6.83
CA GLU A 37 -15.31 11.51 -5.66
C GLU A 37 -14.75 10.86 -4.38
N ILE A 38 -14.38 9.58 -4.46
CA ILE A 38 -13.73 8.87 -3.34
C ILE A 38 -12.46 9.60 -2.90
N ASN A 39 -11.60 10.00 -3.84
CA ASN A 39 -10.32 10.65 -3.53
C ASN A 39 -10.44 12.13 -3.11
N ARG A 40 -11.61 12.76 -3.31
CA ARG A 40 -11.88 14.13 -2.79
C ARG A 40 -12.24 14.14 -1.30
N LYS A 41 -12.53 12.98 -0.70
CA LYS A 41 -12.85 12.88 0.72
C LYS A 41 -11.66 13.34 1.58
N PRO A 42 -11.91 13.93 2.77
CA PRO A 42 -10.84 14.41 3.63
C PRO A 42 -9.81 13.32 3.95
N LEU A 43 -8.53 13.69 3.93
CA LEU A 43 -7.47 12.79 4.37
C LEU A 43 -7.60 12.52 5.87
N PRO A 44 -7.37 11.29 6.34
CA PRO A 44 -7.26 11.04 7.77
C PRO A 44 -6.04 11.76 8.36
N ASP A 45 -6.18 12.25 9.58
CA ASP A 45 -5.13 12.98 10.29
C ASP A 45 -5.18 12.73 11.81
N GLY A 46 -4.34 13.45 12.55
CA GLY A 46 -4.35 13.50 14.01
C GLY A 46 -4.14 12.15 14.70
N GLU A 47 -4.80 11.99 15.85
CA GLU A 47 -4.60 10.84 16.74
C GLU A 47 -5.09 9.52 16.11
N ALA A 48 -6.19 9.55 15.35
CA ALA A 48 -6.73 8.36 14.71
C ALA A 48 -5.75 7.79 13.68
N LEU A 49 -5.15 8.64 12.84
CA LEU A 49 -4.11 8.25 11.90
C LEU A 49 -2.89 7.69 12.64
N ALA A 50 -2.40 8.41 13.65
CA ALA A 50 -1.24 8.00 14.42
C ALA A 50 -1.42 6.62 15.08
N ARG A 51 -2.61 6.34 15.65
CA ARG A 51 -2.93 5.04 16.24
C ARG A 51 -2.95 3.92 15.21
N ALA A 52 -3.63 4.10 14.08
CA ALA A 52 -3.74 3.06 13.06
C ALA A 52 -2.37 2.71 12.45
N VAL A 53 -1.57 3.72 12.13
CA VAL A 53 -0.21 3.55 11.60
C VAL A 53 0.72 2.95 12.66
N GLY A 54 0.69 3.45 13.89
CA GLY A 54 1.51 2.94 14.98
C GLY A 54 1.19 1.49 15.36
N ALA A 55 -0.08 1.09 15.31
CA ALA A 55 -0.48 -0.29 15.51
C ALA A 55 0.10 -1.21 14.43
N ALA A 56 0.03 -0.82 13.16
CA ALA A 56 0.58 -1.60 12.05
C ALA A 56 2.10 -1.75 12.14
N VAL A 57 2.82 -0.66 12.44
CA VAL A 57 4.28 -0.67 12.63
C VAL A 57 4.67 -1.55 13.83
N THR A 58 3.94 -1.44 14.96
CA THR A 58 4.21 -2.25 16.15
C THR A 58 3.95 -3.73 15.89
N ALA A 59 2.88 -4.07 15.18
CA ALA A 59 2.56 -5.43 14.80
C ALA A 59 3.66 -6.04 13.93
N ASP A 60 4.11 -5.33 12.88
CA ASP A 60 5.23 -5.76 12.03
C ASP A 60 6.53 -5.93 12.83
N ALA A 61 6.87 -4.93 13.66
CA ALA A 61 8.08 -4.97 14.46
C ALA A 61 8.11 -6.20 15.38
N ARG A 62 7.00 -6.50 16.06
CA ARG A 62 6.88 -7.70 16.92
C ARG A 62 6.97 -8.99 16.14
N GLN A 63 6.25 -9.09 15.01
CA GLN A 63 6.27 -10.27 14.16
C GLN A 63 7.69 -10.59 13.66
N ARG A 64 8.50 -9.55 13.39
CA ARG A 64 9.84 -9.68 12.82
C ARG A 64 10.98 -9.56 13.83
N GLY A 65 10.69 -9.43 15.12
CA GLY A 65 11.70 -9.22 16.15
C GLY A 65 12.53 -7.94 15.97
N ARG A 66 11.95 -6.90 15.37
CA ARG A 66 12.59 -5.59 15.14
C ARG A 66 12.33 -4.65 16.32
N CYS A 67 13.05 -3.53 16.33
CA CYS A 67 12.81 -2.44 17.26
C CYS A 67 11.34 -1.96 17.21
N VAL A 68 10.70 -1.86 18.38
CA VAL A 68 9.36 -1.29 18.53
C VAL A 68 9.51 0.21 18.84
N PRO A 69 9.12 1.10 17.93
CA PRO A 69 9.34 2.54 18.08
C PRO A 69 8.35 3.17 19.06
N ALA A 70 8.81 4.13 19.85
CA ALA A 70 7.96 5.07 20.59
C ALA A 70 7.71 6.36 19.80
N LYS A 71 8.53 6.67 18.78
CA LYS A 71 8.40 7.87 17.94
C LYS A 71 8.37 7.55 16.45
N LEU A 72 7.33 8.06 15.79
CA LEU A 72 7.04 7.83 14.38
C LEU A 72 6.87 9.18 13.67
N VAL A 73 7.45 9.30 12.48
CA VAL A 73 7.13 10.38 11.54
C VAL A 73 6.37 9.77 10.37
N ILE A 74 5.10 10.15 10.24
CA ILE A 74 4.19 9.69 9.18
C ILE A 74 4.31 10.66 8.00
N GLY A 75 4.63 10.14 6.82
CA GLY A 75 4.69 10.90 5.58
C GLY A 75 3.32 11.23 5.00
N ALA A 76 3.32 11.93 3.87
CA ALA A 76 2.10 12.24 3.15
C ALA A 76 1.35 10.96 2.74
N LEU A 77 0.02 11.04 2.74
CA LEU A 77 -0.85 9.97 2.26
C LEU A 77 -0.99 10.08 0.74
N SER A 78 -0.62 9.03 0.03
CA SER A 78 -0.83 8.92 -1.42
C SER A 78 -1.99 7.97 -1.70
N PRO A 79 -3.03 8.39 -2.44
CA PRO A 79 -4.18 7.53 -2.73
C PRO A 79 -3.77 6.29 -3.53
N VAL A 80 -4.43 5.16 -3.27
CA VAL A 80 -4.20 3.89 -3.98
C VAL A 80 -5.50 3.24 -4.45
N THR A 81 -6.53 4.05 -4.71
CA THR A 81 -7.88 3.58 -5.04
C THR A 81 -8.00 2.88 -6.39
N LEU A 82 -7.01 3.03 -7.28
CA LEU A 82 -6.91 2.28 -8.55
C LEU A 82 -6.04 1.01 -8.44
N ASP A 83 -5.47 0.69 -7.27
CA ASP A 83 -4.90 -0.63 -7.03
C ASP A 83 -6.02 -1.69 -7.06
N GLY A 84 -5.84 -2.77 -7.84
CA GLY A 84 -6.92 -3.74 -8.07
C GLY A 84 -7.50 -4.38 -6.81
N MET A 85 -6.70 -4.62 -5.77
CA MET A 85 -7.20 -5.11 -4.48
C MET A 85 -8.03 -4.04 -3.77
N VAL A 86 -7.55 -2.81 -3.75
CA VAL A 86 -8.22 -1.68 -3.08
C VAL A 86 -9.52 -1.35 -3.80
N THR A 87 -9.50 -1.24 -5.13
CA THR A 87 -10.70 -1.05 -5.97
C THR A 87 -11.73 -2.13 -5.70
N ALA A 88 -11.34 -3.42 -5.68
CA ALA A 88 -12.26 -4.51 -5.41
C ALA A 88 -12.85 -4.45 -3.98
N THR A 89 -12.03 -4.05 -3.00
CA THR A 89 -12.47 -3.91 -1.60
C THR A 89 -13.46 -2.75 -1.44
N ILE A 90 -13.28 -1.64 -2.16
CA ILE A 90 -14.23 -0.53 -2.24
C ILE A 90 -15.53 -0.97 -2.92
N ALA A 91 -15.42 -1.62 -4.09
CA ALA A 91 -16.58 -2.10 -4.86
C ALA A 91 -17.45 -3.07 -4.04
N SER A 92 -16.82 -3.91 -3.20
CA SER A 92 -17.52 -4.81 -2.28
C SER A 92 -18.10 -4.14 -1.02
N GLY A 93 -17.87 -2.84 -0.84
CA GLY A 93 -18.36 -2.08 0.31
C GLY A 93 -17.64 -2.39 1.64
N GLN A 94 -16.44 -2.98 1.59
CA GLN A 94 -15.67 -3.31 2.80
C GLN A 94 -14.84 -2.13 3.31
N ILE A 95 -14.36 -1.28 2.40
CA ILE A 95 -13.65 -0.04 2.73
C ILE A 95 -14.24 1.11 1.94
N GLU A 96 -14.11 2.33 2.47
CA GLU A 96 -14.51 3.55 1.78
C GLU A 96 -13.39 4.10 0.89
N ASN A 97 -12.12 3.98 1.34
CA ASN A 97 -10.96 4.55 0.66
C ASN A 97 -9.64 3.90 1.15
N GLY A 98 -8.55 4.07 0.40
CA GLY A 98 -7.22 3.57 0.74
C GLY A 98 -6.07 4.49 0.30
N TRP A 99 -5.02 4.54 1.12
CA TRP A 99 -3.80 5.29 0.89
C TRP A 99 -2.55 4.48 1.23
N VAL A 100 -1.40 4.87 0.70
CA VAL A 100 -0.09 4.43 1.18
C VAL A 100 0.64 5.60 1.83
N THR A 101 1.43 5.33 2.86
CA THR A 101 2.33 6.31 3.48
C THR A 101 3.66 5.68 3.85
N SER A 102 4.70 6.51 3.89
CA SER A 102 6.03 6.14 4.37
C SER A 102 6.21 6.61 5.80
N VAL A 103 6.72 5.73 6.66
CA VAL A 103 6.90 5.97 8.09
C VAL A 103 8.38 5.85 8.45
N LYS A 104 8.92 6.90 9.07
CA LYS A 104 10.28 6.89 9.64
C LYS A 104 10.21 6.64 11.14
N LEU A 105 11.18 5.87 11.65
CA LEU A 105 11.33 5.56 13.07
C LEU A 105 12.45 6.44 13.62
N GLU A 106 12.18 7.28 14.61
CA GLU A 106 13.20 8.22 15.13
C GLU A 106 14.06 7.61 16.24
N ASP A 107 13.52 6.64 16.98
CA ASP A 107 14.13 6.03 18.16
C ASP A 107 14.55 4.57 17.95
N CYS A 108 14.55 4.12 16.70
CA CYS A 108 15.09 2.82 16.28
C CYS A 108 16.37 2.99 15.46
N PRO A 109 17.21 1.93 15.33
CA PRO A 109 18.35 1.96 14.42
C PRO A 109 17.95 2.40 13.02
N PRO A 110 18.80 3.17 12.30
CA PRO A 110 18.50 3.64 10.96
C PRO A 110 18.11 2.48 10.04
N ALA A 111 16.95 2.61 9.41
CA ALA A 111 16.42 1.63 8.47
C ALA A 111 15.68 2.36 7.35
N ALA A 112 15.45 1.66 6.24
CA ALA A 112 14.61 2.16 5.17
C ALA A 112 13.18 2.45 5.68
N PRO A 113 12.50 3.51 5.21
CA PRO A 113 11.16 3.86 5.68
C PRO A 113 10.17 2.71 5.52
N ILE A 114 9.31 2.50 6.51
CA ILE A 114 8.26 1.48 6.44
C ILE A 114 7.12 2.01 5.59
N ARG A 115 6.62 1.20 4.66
CA ARG A 115 5.41 1.53 3.89
C ARG A 115 4.20 0.91 4.58
N ILE A 116 3.18 1.74 4.80
CA ILE A 116 1.91 1.32 5.39
C ILE A 116 0.79 1.56 4.37
N LEU A 117 0.04 0.51 4.07
CA LEU A 117 -1.25 0.58 3.41
C LEU A 117 -2.30 0.91 4.47
N LEU A 118 -2.99 2.03 4.31
CA LEU A 118 -3.99 2.55 5.24
C LEU A 118 -5.35 2.49 4.58
N PHE A 119 -6.32 1.85 5.23
CA PHE A 119 -7.71 1.85 4.83
C PHE A 119 -8.56 2.69 5.75
N ARG A 120 -9.55 3.36 5.16
CA ARG A 120 -10.74 3.84 5.88
C ARG A 120 -11.84 2.84 5.64
N MET A 121 -12.37 2.26 6.71
CA MET A 121 -13.40 1.22 6.63
C MET A 121 -14.73 1.79 6.13
N ALA A 122 -15.69 0.90 5.85
CA ALA A 122 -17.00 1.27 5.32
C ALA A 122 -17.82 2.23 6.21
N ASP A 123 -17.52 2.30 7.51
CA ASP A 123 -18.14 3.25 8.45
C ASP A 123 -17.65 4.71 8.26
N GLY A 124 -16.64 4.90 7.42
CA GLY A 124 -16.02 6.18 7.10
C GLY A 124 -15.20 6.84 8.21
N VAL A 125 -15.00 6.14 9.33
CA VAL A 125 -14.30 6.68 10.51
C VAL A 125 -13.17 5.76 10.97
N THR A 126 -13.40 4.45 10.97
CA THR A 126 -12.41 3.48 11.42
C THR A 126 -11.26 3.42 10.42
N LEU A 127 -10.03 3.45 10.96
CA LEU A 127 -8.80 3.33 10.18
C LEU A 127 -8.09 2.02 10.49
N GLN A 128 -7.60 1.34 9.45
CA GLN A 128 -6.80 0.13 9.58
C GLN A 128 -5.50 0.29 8.79
N GLY A 129 -4.37 0.18 9.49
CA GLY A 129 -3.04 0.14 8.87
C GLY A 129 -2.56 -1.30 8.67
N ILE A 130 -1.85 -1.53 7.56
CA ILE A 130 -1.25 -2.82 7.21
C ILE A 130 0.17 -2.56 6.71
N PHE A 131 1.14 -3.34 7.18
CA PHE A 131 2.49 -3.31 6.63
C PHE A 131 2.47 -3.68 5.15
N SER A 132 3.02 -2.82 4.29
CA SER A 132 3.01 -2.99 2.83
C SER A 132 4.41 -3.01 2.22
N GLY A 133 5.47 -3.07 3.03
CA GLY A 133 6.85 -3.16 2.59
C GLY A 133 7.75 -2.11 3.25
N GLN A 134 8.96 -1.96 2.71
CA GLN A 134 9.98 -1.09 3.25
C GLN A 134 10.82 -0.49 2.11
N GLY A 135 11.26 0.76 2.26
CA GLY A 135 12.01 1.50 1.25
C GLY A 135 11.13 2.24 0.24
N GLU A 136 11.75 2.61 -0.88
CA GLU A 136 11.16 3.34 -1.99
C GLU A 136 10.78 2.37 -3.12
N SER A 137 9.49 2.16 -3.31
CA SER A 137 8.97 1.34 -4.41
C SER A 137 7.87 2.09 -5.15
N LEU A 138 7.94 2.04 -6.49
CA LEU A 138 6.88 2.53 -7.38
C LEU A 138 5.88 1.43 -7.72
N ALA A 139 6.16 0.18 -7.33
CA ALA A 139 5.16 -0.87 -7.38
C ALA A 139 4.04 -0.59 -6.35
N TRP A 140 2.82 -0.56 -6.87
CA TRP A 140 1.61 -0.45 -6.06
C TRP A 140 1.38 -1.71 -5.22
N PRO A 141 0.59 -1.66 -4.15
CA PRO A 141 0.50 -2.73 -3.16
C PRO A 141 0.31 -4.14 -3.75
N THR A 142 -0.61 -4.30 -4.71
CA THR A 142 -0.86 -5.58 -5.36
C THR A 142 0.33 -6.05 -6.20
N LEU A 143 0.88 -5.17 -7.06
CA LEU A 143 2.06 -5.49 -7.88
C LEU A 143 3.30 -5.79 -7.02
N ALA A 144 3.51 -5.03 -5.95
CA ALA A 144 4.60 -5.27 -5.02
C ALA A 144 4.45 -6.65 -4.34
N ARG A 145 3.22 -7.05 -3.97
CA ARG A 145 2.99 -8.38 -3.40
C ARG A 145 3.28 -9.51 -4.39
N GLU A 146 2.94 -9.32 -5.66
CA GLU A 146 3.25 -10.27 -6.73
C GLU A 146 4.76 -10.35 -6.99
N GLY A 147 5.42 -9.20 -7.15
CA GLY A 147 6.86 -9.10 -7.30
C GLY A 147 7.63 -9.66 -6.10
N LEU A 148 7.10 -9.51 -4.87
CA LEU A 148 7.69 -10.10 -3.67
C LEU A 148 7.73 -11.62 -3.75
N ARG A 149 6.62 -12.26 -4.13
CA ARG A 149 6.55 -13.72 -4.25
C ARG A 149 7.59 -14.25 -5.24
N ALA A 150 7.75 -13.56 -6.36
CA ALA A 150 8.74 -13.92 -7.37
C ALA A 150 10.17 -13.71 -6.86
N THR A 151 10.49 -12.52 -6.35
CA THR A 151 11.84 -12.16 -5.87
C THR A 151 12.31 -13.00 -4.68
N VAL A 152 11.41 -13.37 -3.76
CA VAL A 152 11.74 -14.28 -2.64
C VAL A 152 12.20 -15.64 -3.14
N GLY A 153 11.57 -16.20 -4.17
CA GLY A 153 12.01 -17.48 -4.76
C GLY A 153 13.46 -17.41 -5.23
N HIS A 154 13.80 -16.37 -5.98
CA HIS A 154 15.17 -16.12 -6.45
C HIS A 154 16.17 -15.87 -5.32
N ALA A 155 15.78 -15.12 -4.29
CA ALA A 155 16.61 -14.86 -3.12
C ALA A 155 16.90 -16.15 -2.34
N VAL A 156 15.87 -16.97 -2.10
CA VAL A 156 15.99 -18.27 -1.42
C VAL A 156 16.86 -19.23 -2.21
N ASP A 157 16.73 -19.29 -3.53
CA ASP A 157 17.56 -20.15 -4.36
C ASP A 157 19.02 -19.73 -4.35
N LYS A 158 19.31 -18.43 -4.38
CA LYS A 158 20.67 -17.90 -4.23
C LYS A 158 21.24 -18.23 -2.86
N LEU A 159 20.46 -18.01 -1.80
CA LEU A 159 20.82 -18.30 -0.43
C LEU A 159 21.13 -19.77 -0.22
N ARG A 160 20.27 -20.68 -0.68
CA ARG A 160 20.44 -22.13 -0.51
C ARG A 160 21.73 -22.66 -1.14
N ARG A 161 22.17 -22.04 -2.25
CA ARG A 161 23.45 -22.39 -2.89
C ARG A 161 24.66 -21.88 -2.11
N ALA A 162 24.52 -20.74 -1.43
CA ALA A 162 25.61 -20.09 -0.69
C ALA A 162 25.73 -20.59 0.76
N ASP A 163 24.60 -20.71 1.47
CA ASP A 163 24.47 -21.29 2.80
C ASP A 163 23.24 -22.22 2.88
N PRO A 164 23.42 -23.53 2.67
CA PRO A 164 22.35 -24.53 2.77
C PRO A 164 21.74 -24.67 4.17
N LYS A 165 22.40 -24.19 5.23
CA LYS A 165 21.90 -24.28 6.60
C LYS A 165 20.92 -23.15 6.92
N CYS A 166 20.98 -22.05 6.18
CA CYS A 166 20.05 -20.94 6.35
C CYS A 166 18.68 -21.29 5.72
N ALA A 167 17.65 -21.37 6.58
CA ALA A 167 16.28 -21.67 6.20
C ALA A 167 15.32 -20.57 6.68
N PRO A 168 15.33 -19.39 6.03
CA PRO A 168 14.51 -18.27 6.48
C PRO A 168 13.02 -18.56 6.26
N LYS A 169 12.19 -18.04 7.16
CA LYS A 169 10.73 -18.01 7.04
C LYS A 169 10.26 -16.57 6.85
N ASP A 170 9.13 -16.39 6.16
CA ASP A 170 8.44 -15.11 6.04
C ASP A 170 9.33 -13.96 5.53
N MET A 171 10.18 -14.27 4.55
CA MET A 171 11.08 -13.30 3.94
C MET A 171 10.30 -12.12 3.36
N THR A 172 10.71 -10.92 3.74
CA THR A 172 10.34 -9.68 3.08
C THR A 172 11.57 -8.85 2.81
N ALA A 173 11.46 -7.92 1.86
CA ALA A 173 12.52 -6.95 1.66
C ALA A 173 12.72 -6.12 2.94
N THR A 174 13.97 -5.94 3.36
CA THR A 174 14.38 -4.98 4.39
C THR A 174 14.60 -3.59 3.81
N ASP A 175 14.80 -3.51 2.49
CA ASP A 175 14.91 -2.26 1.75
C ASP A 175 14.53 -2.48 0.28
N VAL A 176 13.90 -1.48 -0.31
CA VAL A 176 13.62 -1.41 -1.75
C VAL A 176 14.09 -0.05 -2.24
N LYS A 177 14.80 -0.02 -3.37
CA LYS A 177 15.27 1.23 -3.98
C LYS A 177 14.92 1.28 -5.46
N VAL A 178 14.39 2.41 -5.91
CA VAL A 178 14.24 2.69 -7.34
C VAL A 178 15.60 3.11 -7.89
N VAL A 179 16.14 2.32 -8.82
CA VAL A 179 17.48 2.55 -9.40
C VAL A 179 17.46 3.05 -10.83
N ASP A 180 16.32 2.90 -11.51
CA ASP A 180 16.17 3.41 -12.88
C ASP A 180 14.71 3.71 -13.20
N ARG A 181 14.49 4.66 -14.12
CA ARG A 181 13.18 5.10 -14.61
C ARG A 181 13.29 5.42 -16.09
N SER A 182 12.34 4.96 -16.90
CA SER A 182 12.27 5.38 -18.29
C SER A 182 11.92 6.87 -18.40
N ALA A 183 12.39 7.53 -19.47
CA ALA A 183 12.11 8.94 -19.71
C ALA A 183 10.62 9.24 -19.90
N ASP A 184 9.83 8.24 -20.27
CA ASP A 184 8.39 8.33 -20.51
C ASP A 184 7.53 7.85 -19.32
N LEU A 185 8.13 7.62 -18.15
CA LEU A 185 7.42 7.22 -16.94
C LEU A 185 6.34 8.24 -16.57
N GLY A 186 5.09 7.80 -16.58
CA GLY A 186 3.93 8.64 -16.31
C GLY A 186 3.73 8.99 -14.84
N PRO A 187 2.85 9.97 -14.55
CA PRO A 187 2.50 10.35 -13.18
C PRO A 187 1.80 9.21 -12.45
N ASP A 188 1.72 9.36 -11.13
CA ASP A 188 0.95 8.46 -10.28
C ASP A 188 -0.50 8.89 -10.36
N VAL A 189 -1.37 7.99 -10.79
CA VAL A 189 -2.81 8.24 -10.82
C VAL A 189 -3.44 7.30 -9.82
N TYR A 190 -3.72 7.82 -8.62
CA TYR A 190 -4.38 7.10 -7.54
C TYR A 190 -3.79 5.72 -7.24
N GLY A 191 -2.46 5.62 -7.26
CA GLY A 191 -1.70 4.44 -6.90
C GLY A 191 -1.13 3.66 -8.08
N ILE A 192 -1.53 3.96 -9.31
CA ILE A 192 -1.05 3.23 -10.50
C ILE A 192 -0.33 4.15 -11.48
N ARG A 193 0.46 3.55 -12.37
CA ARG A 193 1.07 4.23 -13.52
C ARG A 193 0.62 3.54 -14.80
N LEU A 194 0.23 4.35 -15.78
CA LEU A 194 -0.24 3.85 -17.07
C LEU A 194 0.84 3.86 -18.16
N LYS A 195 2.00 4.46 -17.91
CA LYS A 195 3.07 4.59 -18.92
C LYS A 195 4.46 4.46 -18.31
N GLY A 196 5.37 3.88 -19.10
CA GLY A 196 6.80 3.76 -18.84
C GLY A 196 7.19 2.50 -18.09
N SER A 197 8.43 2.49 -17.62
CA SER A 197 9.07 1.40 -16.90
C SER A 197 9.99 1.93 -15.81
N TRP A 198 10.29 1.09 -14.83
CA TRP A 198 11.24 1.39 -13.77
C TRP A 198 11.94 0.12 -13.31
N ARG A 199 13.05 0.28 -12.59
CA ARG A 199 13.78 -0.83 -11.99
C ARG A 199 13.96 -0.59 -10.51
N GLU A 200 13.78 -1.65 -9.74
CA GLU A 200 13.96 -1.66 -8.29
C GLU A 200 15.01 -2.67 -7.88
N LEU A 201 15.73 -2.38 -6.79
CA LEU A 201 16.59 -3.31 -6.09
C LEU A 201 15.94 -3.69 -4.77
N TRP A 202 15.63 -4.98 -4.61
CA TRP A 202 14.96 -5.53 -3.45
C TRP A 202 15.98 -6.23 -2.58
N THR A 203 16.21 -5.72 -1.39
CA THR A 203 17.22 -6.23 -0.46
C THR A 203 16.58 -7.08 0.61
N PHE A 204 17.13 -8.27 0.82
CA PHE A 204 16.72 -9.22 1.85
C PHE A 204 17.92 -9.52 2.75
N GLU A 205 17.67 -9.64 4.05
CA GLU A 205 18.76 -9.90 5.02
C GLU A 205 18.53 -11.15 5.89
N PRO A 206 18.37 -12.36 5.29
CA PRO A 206 18.19 -13.59 6.07
C PRO A 206 19.52 -14.12 6.65
N CYS A 207 19.46 -14.63 7.88
CA CYS A 207 20.60 -15.29 8.56
C CYS A 207 21.90 -14.46 8.63
N GLY A 208 21.79 -13.13 8.61
CA GLY A 208 22.96 -12.24 8.62
C GLY A 208 23.58 -11.99 7.24
N HIS A 209 23.10 -12.66 6.19
CA HIS A 209 23.52 -12.42 4.81
C HIS A 209 22.67 -11.35 4.16
N ARG A 210 23.24 -10.61 3.20
CA ARG A 210 22.49 -9.66 2.37
C ARG A 210 22.35 -10.16 0.96
N ILE A 211 21.13 -10.14 0.44
CA ILE A 211 20.80 -10.54 -0.94
C ILE A 211 20.07 -9.40 -1.60
N THR A 212 20.55 -8.93 -2.74
CA THR A 212 19.88 -7.92 -3.54
C THR A 212 19.39 -8.54 -4.84
N VAL A 213 18.08 -8.42 -5.08
CA VAL A 213 17.41 -8.93 -6.28
C VAL A 213 16.94 -7.75 -7.13
N PRO A 214 17.49 -7.56 -8.35
CA PRO A 214 16.97 -6.57 -9.29
C PRO A 214 15.67 -7.06 -9.93
N ILE A 215 14.69 -6.16 -10.00
CA ILE A 215 13.42 -6.40 -10.70
C ILE A 215 13.09 -5.19 -11.57
N ALA A 216 12.78 -5.45 -12.83
CA ALA A 216 12.32 -4.45 -13.78
C ALA A 216 10.79 -4.55 -13.91
N PHE A 217 10.12 -3.41 -13.96
CA PHE A 217 8.68 -3.31 -14.17
C PHE A 217 8.38 -2.47 -15.41
N ARG A 218 7.36 -2.86 -16.15
CA ARG A 218 6.87 -2.11 -17.32
C ARG A 218 5.35 -2.08 -17.32
N THR A 219 4.79 -0.88 -17.29
CA THR A 219 3.34 -0.68 -17.35
C THR A 219 2.74 -1.31 -18.62
N ASN A 220 1.51 -1.82 -18.53
CA ASN A 220 0.80 -2.40 -19.67
C ASN A 220 -0.21 -1.44 -20.30
N GLY A 221 -0.31 -0.19 -19.83
CA GLY A 221 -1.29 0.81 -20.31
C GLY A 221 -2.70 0.66 -19.74
N ALA A 222 -3.00 -0.40 -18.99
CA ALA A 222 -4.33 -0.77 -18.52
C ALA A 222 -4.40 -0.95 -17.00
N GLY A 223 -3.53 -0.26 -16.26
CA GLY A 223 -3.44 -0.35 -14.79
C GLY A 223 -2.69 -1.57 -14.24
N GLY A 224 -2.09 -2.38 -15.12
CA GLY A 224 -1.17 -3.46 -14.78
C GLY A 224 0.28 -3.14 -15.12
N ALA A 225 1.20 -4.01 -14.69
CA ALA A 225 2.58 -4.00 -15.15
C ALA A 225 3.09 -5.43 -15.35
N TYR A 226 3.90 -5.61 -16.38
CA TYR A 226 4.79 -6.77 -16.50
C TYR A 226 5.99 -6.57 -15.59
N TRP A 227 6.58 -7.66 -15.14
CA TRP A 227 7.83 -7.62 -14.41
C TRP A 227 8.79 -8.70 -14.92
N ASP A 228 10.08 -8.44 -14.74
CA ASP A 228 11.17 -9.35 -15.06
C ASP A 228 12.26 -9.28 -13.98
N ILE A 229 12.82 -10.42 -13.62
CA ILE A 229 13.88 -10.52 -12.61
C ILE A 229 15.19 -10.85 -13.32
N ASP A 230 16.15 -9.94 -13.22
CA ASP A 230 17.50 -10.18 -13.74
C ASP A 230 18.25 -11.12 -12.79
N GLY A 231 18.11 -12.42 -13.03
CA GLY A 231 18.75 -13.46 -12.24
C GLY A 231 20.29 -13.38 -12.25
N GLY A 232 20.88 -12.82 -13.31
CA GLY A 232 22.33 -12.59 -13.43
C GLY A 232 22.81 -11.43 -12.55
N GLY A 233 21.94 -10.46 -12.30
CA GLY A 233 22.19 -9.31 -11.43
C GLY A 233 21.96 -9.56 -9.94
N ILE A 234 21.62 -10.78 -9.50
CA ILE A 234 21.41 -11.09 -8.09
C ILE A 234 22.75 -11.13 -7.34
N VAL A 235 22.91 -10.21 -6.39
CA VAL A 235 24.11 -10.09 -5.56
C VAL A 235 23.86 -10.76 -4.20
N TYR A 236 24.81 -11.58 -3.76
CA TYR A 236 24.87 -12.16 -2.42
C TYR A 236 26.11 -11.63 -1.71
N LEU A 237 25.93 -11.17 -0.48
CA LEU A 237 26.99 -10.75 0.43
C LEU A 237 26.87 -11.57 1.73
N PRO A 238 27.93 -12.26 2.16
CA PRO A 238 27.92 -13.06 3.38
C PRO A 238 27.80 -12.20 4.64
#